data_AF-A0A1H5R7N6-F1
#
_entry.id   AF-A0A1H5R7N6-F1
#
_cell.length_a   1.000
_cell.length_b   1.000
_cell.length_c   1.000
_cell.angle_alpha   90.00
_cell.angle_beta   90.00
_cell.angle_gamma   90.00
#
_symmetry.space_group_name_H-M   'P 1'
#
loop_
_entity.id
_entity.type
_entity.pdbx_description
1 polymer ?
#
loop_
_entity_poly.entity_id
_entity_poly.type
_entity_poly.pdbx_seq_one_letter_code
_entity_poly.pdbx_strand_id
1 'polypeptide(L)'
;MTVYVHVRDLSELRERVAAAGPRAETARRAGMTPQRLHQLVHGDRTTVAVTTAAALEDALSVDRGALFRFPDTALAAPYASPDAVA
;
A
#
# COMPACT_ATOMS: atom_id res chain seq x y z
N MET A 1 9.52 -14.21 -1.71
CA MET A 1 9.06 -13.33 -2.80
C MET A 1 8.18 -12.25 -2.19
N THR A 2 8.51 -10.97 -2.37
CA THR A 2 7.73 -9.86 -1.78
C THR A 2 6.71 -9.36 -2.79
N VAL A 3 5.43 -9.49 -2.46
CA VAL A 3 4.33 -9.02 -3.31
C VAL A 3 4.04 -7.56 -2.97
N TYR A 4 3.87 -6.72 -3.99
CA TYR A 4 3.57 -5.30 -3.84
C TYR A 4 2.14 -5.00 -4.28
N VAL A 5 1.54 -4.01 -3.63
CA VAL A 5 0.21 -3.46 -3.95
C VAL A 5 0.32 -1.95 -4.17
N HIS A 6 -0.64 -1.42 -4.90
CA HIS A 6 -0.75 0.00 -5.20
C HIS A 6 -1.85 0.65 -4.37
N VAL A 7 -1.68 1.92 -4.04
CA VAL A 7 -2.75 2.75 -3.50
C VAL A 7 -3.91 2.78 -4.51
N ARG A 8 -5.11 2.43 -4.06
CA ARG A 8 -6.34 2.43 -4.86
C ARG A 8 -6.87 3.85 -5.03
N ASP A 9 -6.98 4.57 -3.91
CA ASP A 9 -7.45 5.94 -3.84
C ASP A 9 -6.57 6.74 -2.86
N LEU A 10 -5.89 7.76 -3.38
CA LEU A 10 -4.98 8.59 -2.59
C LEU A 10 -5.73 9.53 -1.64
N SER A 11 -6.92 10.00 -2.06
CA SER A 11 -7.73 10.91 -1.26
C SER A 11 -8.29 10.17 -0.05
N GLU A 12 -8.87 8.98 -0.28
CA GLU A 12 -9.40 8.17 0.81
C GLU A 12 -8.28 7.77 1.79
N LEU A 13 -7.11 7.35 1.29
CA LEU A 13 -5.96 7.05 2.14
C LEU A 13 -5.58 8.26 3.02
N ARG A 14 -5.53 9.46 2.43
CA ARG A 14 -5.19 10.68 3.17
C ARG A 14 -6.21 11.00 4.25
N GLU A 15 -7.50 10.86 3.95
CA GLU A 15 -8.58 11.11 4.90
C GLU A 15 -8.55 10.12 6.08
N ARG A 16 -8.39 8.82 5.80
CA ARG A 16 -8.30 7.79 6.85
C ARG A 16 -7.08 8.00 7.75
N VAL A 17 -5.92 8.31 7.16
CA VAL A 17 -4.70 8.59 7.93
C VAL A 17 -4.82 9.87 8.76
N ALA A 18 -5.52 10.89 8.27
CA ALA A 18 -5.80 12.10 9.04
C ALA A 18 -6.75 11.82 10.22
N ALA A 19 -7.73 10.92 10.05
CA ALA A 19 -8.70 10.55 11.08
C ALA A 19 -8.15 9.61 12.16
N ALA A 20 -7.16 8.77 11.83
CA ALA A 20 -6.59 7.78 12.75
C ALA A 20 -5.71 8.36 13.88
N GLY A 21 -5.41 9.66 13.83
CA GLY A 21 -4.63 10.36 14.85
C GLY A 21 -3.15 10.52 14.49
N PRO A 22 -2.21 10.39 15.45
CA PRO A 22 -0.80 10.68 15.20
C PRO A 22 -0.18 9.80 14.11
N ARG A 23 0.32 10.44 13.04
CA ARG A 23 0.92 9.75 11.89
C ARG A 23 2.11 8.87 12.26
N ALA A 24 2.92 9.29 13.23
CA ALA A 24 4.07 8.51 13.68
C ALA A 24 3.66 7.17 14.31
N GLU A 25 2.58 7.17 15.08
CA GLU A 25 2.03 5.97 15.71
C GLU A 25 1.39 5.05 14.65
N THR A 26 0.64 5.62 13.72
CA THR A 26 0.05 4.88 12.58
C THR A 26 1.14 4.20 11.74
N ALA A 27 2.22 4.92 11.42
CA ALA A 27 3.35 4.39 10.67
C ALA A 27 4.03 3.23 11.42
N ARG A 28 4.24 3.39 12.74
CA ARG A 28 4.84 2.37 13.59
C ARG A 28 4.00 1.08 13.61
N ARG A 29 2.68 1.19 13.77
CA ARG A 29 1.75 0.05 13.75
C ARG A 29 1.75 -0.66 12.39
N ALA A 30 1.86 0.12 11.31
CA ALA A 30 1.98 -0.41 9.96
C ALA A 30 3.38 -0.98 9.62
N GLY A 31 4.33 -0.99 10.56
CA GLY A 31 5.68 -1.50 10.34
C GLY A 31 6.50 -0.64 9.37
N MET A 32 6.22 0.65 9.28
CA MET A 32 6.92 1.57 8.38
C MET A 32 7.41 2.84 9.09
N THR A 33 8.30 3.58 8.43
CA THR A 33 8.76 4.87 8.95
C THR A 33 7.72 5.96 8.70
N PRO A 34 7.65 7.01 9.54
CA PRO A 34 6.75 8.14 9.32
C PRO A 34 6.97 8.82 7.95
N GLN A 35 8.21 8.86 7.48
CA GLN A 35 8.55 9.38 6.15
C GLN A 35 7.96 8.54 5.03
N ARG A 36 7.97 7.21 5.14
CA ARG A 36 7.33 6.33 4.13
C ARG A 36 5.82 6.49 4.11
N LEU A 37 5.20 6.63 5.29
CA LEU A 37 3.77 6.94 5.36
C LEU A 37 3.46 8.30 4.70
N HIS A 38 4.29 9.32 4.95
CA HIS A 38 4.15 10.63 4.29
C HIS A 38 4.21 10.50 2.78
N GLN A 39 5.25 9.84 2.24
CA GLN A 39 5.39 9.62 0.79
C GLN A 39 4.18 8.89 0.20
N LEU A 40 3.61 7.93 0.93
CA LEU A 40 2.44 7.18 0.50
C LEU A 40 1.18 8.05 0.44
N VAL A 41 0.97 8.86 1.48
CA VAL A 41 -0.20 9.75 1.62
C VAL A 41 -0.16 10.94 0.66
N HIS A 42 1.04 11.37 0.27
CA HIS A 42 1.25 12.47 -0.68
C HIS A 42 1.41 12.01 -2.13
N GLY A 43 1.46 10.69 -2.37
CA GLY A 43 1.59 10.13 -3.71
C GLY A 43 3.01 10.16 -4.28
N ASP A 44 4.01 10.63 -3.53
CA ASP A 44 5.44 10.53 -3.88
C ASP A 44 5.88 9.07 -4.07
N ARG A 45 5.14 8.16 -3.42
CA ARG A 45 5.24 6.72 -3.59
C ARG A 45 3.84 6.12 -3.62
N THR A 46 3.56 5.24 -4.57
CA THR A 46 2.23 4.62 -4.70
C THR A 46 2.23 3.12 -4.42
N THR A 47 3.40 2.52 -4.15
CA THR A 47 3.58 1.08 -3.94
C THR A 47 4.16 0.74 -2.58
N VAL A 48 3.59 -0.28 -1.95
CA VAL A 48 4.04 -0.86 -0.67
C VAL A 48 3.93 -2.38 -0.69
N ALA A 49 4.67 -3.06 0.19
CA ALA A 49 4.55 -4.50 0.33
C ALA A 49 3.15 -4.87 0.86
N VAL A 50 2.61 -6.01 0.43
CA VAL A 50 1.26 -6.47 0.82
C VAL A 50 1.11 -6.59 2.33
N THR A 51 2.17 -7.01 3.04
CA THR A 51 2.18 -7.11 4.50
C THR A 51 2.11 -5.75 5.18
N THR A 52 2.78 -4.75 4.61
CA THR A 52 2.74 -3.36 5.08
C THR A 52 1.39 -2.69 4.78
N ALA A 53 0.81 -2.95 3.60
CA ALA A 53 -0.53 -2.48 3.25
C ALA A 53 -1.57 -3.06 4.20
N ALA A 54 -1.50 -4.35 4.47
CA ALA A 54 -2.32 -5.01 5.47
C ALA A 54 -2.15 -4.33 6.85
N ALA A 55 -0.92 -4.26 7.38
CA ALA A 55 -0.71 -3.65 8.69
C ALA A 55 -1.22 -2.19 8.78
N LEU A 56 -1.17 -1.44 7.67
CA LEU A 56 -1.73 -0.10 7.58
C LEU A 56 -3.27 -0.10 7.58
N GLU A 57 -3.92 -0.99 6.83
CA GLU A 57 -5.38 -1.13 6.84
C GLU A 57 -5.91 -1.52 8.24
N ASP A 58 -5.21 -2.43 8.95
CA ASP A 58 -5.54 -2.75 10.34
C ASP A 58 -5.36 -1.56 11.27
N ALA A 59 -4.26 -0.82 11.12
CA ALA A 59 -3.98 0.36 11.95
C ALA A 59 -5.01 1.49 11.76
N LEU A 60 -5.65 1.53 10.59
CA LEU A 60 -6.70 2.48 10.23
C LEU A 60 -8.13 1.93 10.49
N SER A 61 -8.24 0.70 11.00
CA SER A 61 -9.52 0.01 11.21
C SER A 61 -10.38 -0.01 9.94
N VAL A 62 -9.77 -0.33 8.78
CA VAL A 62 -10.47 -0.46 7.50
C VAL A 62 -10.38 -1.89 6.97
N ASP A 63 -11.36 -2.27 6.15
CA ASP A 63 -11.38 -3.58 5.52
C ASP A 63 -10.17 -3.81 4.60
N ARG A 64 -9.75 -5.07 4.51
CA ARG A 64 -8.67 -5.49 3.62
C ARG A 64 -8.98 -5.16 2.16
N GLY A 65 -8.07 -4.48 1.48
CA GLY A 65 -8.24 -4.09 0.07
C GLY A 65 -9.16 -2.88 -0.15
N ALA A 66 -9.54 -2.18 0.93
CA ALA A 66 -10.24 -0.91 0.81
C ALA A 66 -9.32 0.18 0.23
N LEU A 67 -8.08 0.26 0.73
CA LEU A 67 -7.13 1.32 0.37
C LEU A 67 -6.09 0.88 -0.65
N PHE A 68 -5.85 -0.42 -0.76
CA PHE A 68 -4.83 -0.98 -1.65
C PHE A 68 -5.42 -1.98 -2.64
N ARG A 69 -4.87 -2.01 -3.84
CA ARG A 69 -5.18 -3.02 -4.86
C ARG A 69 -3.92 -3.67 -5.38
N PHE A 70 -4.00 -4.93 -5.77
CA PHE A 70 -2.91 -5.55 -6.51
C PHE A 70 -2.68 -4.77 -7.82
N PRO A 71 -1.42 -4.68 -8.29
CA PRO A 71 -1.19 -4.27 -9.67
C PRO A 71 -2.04 -5.16 -10.56
N ASP A 72 -2.71 -4.55 -11.53
CA ASP A 72 -3.49 -5.27 -12.52
C ASP A 72 -2.59 -6.34 -13.15
N THR A 73 -2.85 -7.62 -12.88
CA THR A 73 -2.05 -8.72 -13.43
C THR A 73 -2.13 -8.74 -14.95
N ALA A 74 -3.15 -8.12 -15.55
CA ALA A 74 -3.25 -7.90 -16.99
C ALA A 74 -2.21 -6.89 -17.53
N LEU A 75 -1.79 -5.90 -16.73
CA LEU A 75 -0.72 -4.96 -17.11
C LEU A 75 0.68 -5.54 -16.92
N ALA A 76 0.82 -6.59 -16.11
CA ALA A 76 2.07 -7.34 -15.94
C ALA A 76 2.26 -8.44 -17.02
N ALA A 77 1.21 -8.82 -17.76
CA ALA A 77 1.28 -9.84 -18.81
C ALA A 77 2.39 -9.62 -19.87
N PRO A 78 2.67 -8.40 -20.37
CA PRO A 78 3.80 -8.19 -21.29
C PRO A 78 5.19 -8.18 -20.61
N TYR A 79 5.25 -8.16 -19.28
CA TYR A 79 6.51 -8.13 -18.51
C TYR A 79 6.77 -9.43 -17.72
N ALA A 80 5.79 -10.32 -17.63
CA ALA A 80 6.00 -11.70 -17.22
C ALA A 80 6.73 -12.39 -18.38
N SER A 81 8.06 -12.47 -18.29
CA SER A 81 8.90 -13.10 -19.31
C SER A 81 8.29 -14.41 -19.82
N PRO A 82 8.17 -14.61 -21.14
CA PRO A 82 7.79 -15.91 -21.70
C PRO A 82 8.86 -17.01 -21.51
N ASP A 83 9.95 -16.74 -20.78
CA ASP A 83 11.09 -17.64 -20.58
C ASP A 83 10.93 -18.54 -19.34
N ALA A 84 9.76 -19.15 -19.17
CA ALA A 84 9.50 -20.12 -18.09
C ALA A 84 8.82 -21.40 -18.58
N VAL A 85 9.01 -21.75 -19.85
CA VAL A 85 8.72 -23.08 -20.39
C VAL A 85 9.75 -23.42 -21.47
N ALA A 86 10.81 -24.11 -21.03
CA ALA A 86 11.61 -24.99 -21.87
C ALA A 86 11.41 -26.42 -21.34
#